data_AF-A0A369TB18-F1
#
_entry.id   AF-A0A369TB18-F1
#
_cell.length_a   1.000
_cell.length_b   1.000
_cell.length_c   1.000
_cell.angle_alpha   90.00
_cell.angle_beta   90.00
_cell.angle_gamma   90.00
#
_symmetry.space_group_name_H-M   'P 1'
#
loop_
_entity.id
_entity.type
_entity.pdbx_description
1 polymer ?
#
loop_
_entity_poly.entity_id
_entity_poly.type
_entity_poly.pdbx_seq_one_letter_code
_entity_poly.pdbx_strand_id
1 'polypeptide(L)' 'MDDIRERDLSRKSNEDLTDEEKRELARRFQEFSDLVREKGPQSLGLQSKPRKKRISKWDPAAMASAGKKADSR' A
#
# COMPACT_ATOMS: atom_id res chain seq x y z
N MET A 1 8.22 -11.21 -28.38
CA MET A 1 9.10 -10.52 -27.41
C MET A 1 8.41 -9.21 -27.13
N ASP A 2 7.43 -9.25 -26.24
CA ASP A 2 6.40 -8.21 -26.18
C ASP A 2 6.97 -6.90 -25.66
N ASP A 3 6.64 -5.81 -26.36
CA ASP A 3 7.03 -4.43 -26.08
C ASP A 3 6.51 -4.00 -24.68
N ILE A 4 7.20 -4.43 -23.64
CA ILE A 4 6.87 -4.19 -22.22
C ILE A 4 7.36 -2.78 -21.82
N ARG A 5 6.87 -1.77 -22.54
CA ARG A 5 6.50 -0.53 -21.86
C ARG A 5 5.08 -0.76 -21.38
N GLU A 6 4.92 -1.60 -20.37
CA GLU A 6 3.63 -1.79 -19.72
C GLU A 6 3.04 -0.41 -19.43
N ARG A 7 1.91 -0.09 -20.08
CA ARG A 7 1.23 1.18 -19.85
C ARG A 7 0.83 1.18 -18.39
N ASP A 8 1.45 2.07 -17.62
CA ASP A 8 1.07 2.32 -16.24
C ASP A 8 -0.32 2.96 -16.22
N LEU A 9 -1.34 2.12 -16.07
CA LEU A 9 -2.75 2.53 -16.00
C LEU A 9 -3.15 2.98 -14.59
N SER A 10 -2.23 2.97 -13.61
CA SER A 10 -2.53 3.34 -12.21
C SER A 10 -2.93 4.80 -12.02
N ARG A 11 -2.58 5.66 -12.98
CA ARG A 11 -2.85 7.10 -12.94
C ARG A 11 -4.16 7.52 -13.60
N LYS A 12 -4.85 6.59 -14.29
CA LYS A 12 -6.12 6.88 -14.96
C LYS A 12 -7.29 6.57 -14.03
N SER A 13 -8.31 7.41 -14.08
CA SER A 13 -9.58 7.11 -13.43
C SER A 13 -10.31 6.00 -14.20
N ASN A 14 -11.23 5.27 -13.55
CA ASN A 14 -11.96 4.19 -14.21
C ASN A 14 -12.84 4.66 -15.39
N GLU A 15 -13.22 5.94 -15.37
CA GLU A 15 -14.02 6.60 -16.40
C GLU A 15 -13.17 6.89 -17.66
N ASP A 16 -11.86 7.07 -17.48
CA ASP A 16 -10.89 7.35 -18.56
C ASP A 16 -10.27 6.08 -19.18
N LEU A 17 -10.67 4.90 -18.70
CA LEU A 17 -10.20 3.62 -19.23
C LEU A 17 -11.05 3.17 -20.41
N THR A 18 -10.39 2.82 -21.50
CA THR A 18 -11.05 2.14 -22.62
C THR A 18 -11.46 0.73 -22.24
N ASP A 19 -12.38 0.12 -23.00
CA ASP A 19 -12.85 -1.24 -22.72
C ASP A 19 -11.72 -2.28 -22.81
N GLU A 20 -10.74 -2.09 -23.71
CA GLU A 20 -9.53 -2.91 -23.74
C GLU A 20 -8.67 -2.73 -22.48
N GLU A 21 -8.46 -1.49 -22.02
CA GLU A 21 -7.67 -1.21 -20.81
C GLU A 21 -8.33 -1.81 -19.56
N LYS A 22 -9.68 -1.80 -19.49
CA LYS A 22 -10.45 -2.46 -18.43
C LYS A 22 -10.29 -3.98 -18.45
N ARG A 23 -10.31 -4.60 -19.64
CA ARG A 23 -10.09 -6.04 -19.79
C ARG A 23 -8.70 -6.45 -19.35
N GLU A 24 -7.68 -5.66 -19.70
CA GLU A 24 -6.30 -5.93 -19.30
C GLU A 24 -6.12 -5.77 -17.78
N LEU A 25 -6.70 -4.74 -17.17
CA LEU A 25 -6.72 -4.60 -15.70
C LEU A 25 -7.43 -5.76 -15.01
N ALA A 26 -8.57 -6.21 -15.55
CA ALA A 26 -9.28 -7.37 -15.02
C ALA A 26 -8.43 -8.65 -15.12
N ARG A 27 -7.75 -8.87 -16.25
CA ARG A 27 -6.82 -10.00 -16.46
C ARG A 27 -5.69 -9.98 -15.43
N ARG A 28 -5.05 -8.83 -15.23
CA ARG A 28 -3.98 -8.64 -14.24
C ARG A 28 -4.45 -8.84 -12.81
N PHE A 29 -5.65 -8.35 -12.49
CA PHE A 29 -6.23 -8.54 -11.16
C PHE A 29 -6.54 -10.02 -10.87
N GLN A 30 -6.99 -10.76 -11.88
CA GLN A 30 -7.20 -12.20 -11.75
C GLN A 30 -5.88 -12.93 -11.50
N GLU A 31 -4.84 -12.66 -12.29
CA GLU A 31 -3.50 -13.23 -12.09
C GLU A 31 -2.95 -12.91 -10.69
N PHE A 32 -3.12 -11.67 -10.25
CA PHE A 32 -2.72 -11.26 -8.90
C PHE A 32 -3.51 -12.02 -7.83
N SER A 33 -4.82 -12.18 -8.01
CA SER A 33 -5.68 -12.90 -7.05
C SER A 33 -5.30 -14.38 -6.94
N ASP A 34 -4.99 -15.02 -8.06
CA ASP A 34 -4.52 -16.41 -8.07
C ASP A 34 -3.16 -16.53 -7.37
N LEU A 35 -2.26 -15.57 -7.60
CA LEU A 35 -0.95 -15.51 -6.95
C LEU A 35 -1.07 -15.25 -5.43
N VAL A 36 -2.00 -14.40 -5.00
CA VAL A 36 -2.34 -14.18 -3.58
C VAL A 36 -2.92 -15.46 -2.95
N ARG A 37 -3.75 -16.20 -3.68
CA ARG A 37 -4.33 -17.46 -3.21
C ARG A 37 -3.28 -18.55 -3.04
N GLU A 38 -2.32 -18.64 -3.96
CA GLU A 38 -1.27 -19.66 -3.94
C GLU A 38 -0.20 -19.36 -2.89
N LYS A 39 0.33 -18.13 -2.87
CA LYS A 39 1.48 -17.76 -2.02
C LYS A 39 1.09 -17.15 -0.67
N GLY A 40 -0.19 -16.82 -0.51
CA GLY A 40 -0.70 -16.11 0.65
C GLY A 40 -0.32 -14.62 0.67
N PRO A 41 -1.17 -13.73 1.21
CA PRO A 41 -0.95 -12.27 1.17
C PRO A 41 0.33 -11.79 1.87
N GLN A 42 0.81 -12.53 2.88
CA GLN A 42 2.02 -12.20 3.65
C GLN A 42 3.29 -12.25 2.79
N SER A 43 3.39 -13.21 1.86
CA SER A 43 4.57 -13.38 1.00
C SER A 43 4.67 -12.27 -0.07
N LEU A 44 3.57 -11.56 -0.32
CA LEU A 44 3.47 -10.46 -1.27
C LEU A 44 3.58 -9.07 -0.62
N GLY A 45 3.94 -9.03 0.67
CA GLY A 45 4.05 -7.77 1.41
C GLY A 45 2.71 -7.07 1.65
N LEU A 46 1.58 -7.72 1.35
CA LEU A 46 0.25 -7.23 1.68
C LEU A 46 0.05 -7.37 3.19
N GLN A 47 0.35 -6.29 3.91
CA GLN A 47 0.24 -6.22 5.37
C GLN A 47 -1.22 -6.50 5.79
N SER A 48 -1.50 -7.72 6.26
CA SER A 48 -2.85 -8.13 6.67
C SER A 48 -3.28 -7.57 8.02
N LYS A 49 -2.34 -7.07 8.82
CA LYS A 49 -2.63 -6.49 10.14
C LYS A 49 -2.47 -4.98 10.11
N PRO A 50 -3.52 -4.20 10.45
CA PRO A 50 -3.33 -2.79 10.73
C PRO A 50 -2.29 -2.68 11.84
N ARG A 51 -1.23 -1.91 11.59
CA ARG A 51 -0.26 -1.56 12.64
C ARG A 51 -1.08 -1.01 13.80
N LYS A 52 -1.04 -1.68 14.96
CA LYS A 52 -1.73 -1.22 16.16
C LYS A 52 -1.24 0.19 16.44
N LYS A 53 -2.06 1.20 16.14
CA LYS A 53 -1.76 2.58 16.46
C LYS A 53 -1.62 2.62 17.98
N ARG A 54 -0.42 2.93 18.48
CA ARG A 54 -0.18 3.10 19.91
C ARG A 54 -0.89 4.38 20.33
N ILE A 55 -2.13 4.24 20.78
CA ILE A 55 -2.86 5.33 21.43
C ILE A 55 -2.22 5.47 22.81
N SER A 56 -1.45 6.54 23.00
CA SER A 56 -0.94 6.93 24.31
C SER A 56 -1.90 7.94 24.90
N LYS A 57 -2.26 7.76 26.18
CA LYS A 57 -2.97 8.79 26.93
C LYS A 57 -2.01 9.95 27.11
N TRP A 58 -2.47 11.17 26.85
CA TRP A 58 -1.67 12.37 27.01
C TRP A 58 -1.18 12.47 28.46
N ASP A 59 0.14 12.47 28.65
CA ASP A 59 0.81 12.59 29.94
C ASP A 59 1.69 13.87 29.93
N PRO A 60 1.35 14.88 30.76
CA PRO A 60 2.13 16.12 30.85
C PRO A 60 3.61 15.91 31.21
N ALA A 61 3.93 14.89 32.02
CA ALA A 61 5.31 14.60 32.42
C ALA A 61 6.13 13.98 31.27
N ALA A 62 5.48 13.18 30.43
CA ALA A 62 6.08 12.61 29.22
C ALA A 62 6.42 13.69 28.17
N MET A 63 5.60 14.75 28.06
CA MET A 63 5.88 15.89 27.18
C MET A 63 7.04 16.76 27.68
N ALA A 64 7.12 17.01 29.00
CA ALA A 64 8.19 17.82 29.59
C ALA A 64 9.58 17.18 29.44
N SER A 65 9.66 15.84 29.41
CA SER A 65 10.91 15.11 29.20
C SER A 65 11.30 14.95 27.72
N ALA A 66 10.33 14.99 26.79
CA ALA A 66 10.60 14.98 25.35
C ALA A 66 11.19 16.31 24.86
N GLY A 67 10.76 17.45 25.43
CA GLY A 67 11.31 18.77 25.09
C GLY A 67 12.77 18.97 25.52
N LYS A 68 13.21 18.32 26.61
CA LYS A 68 14.59 18.47 27.14
C LYS A 68 15.66 17.74 26.32
N LYS A 69 15.28 16.74 25.51
CA LYS A 69 16.23 16.05 24.61
C LYS A 69 16.42 16.74 23.25
N ALA A 70 15.60 17.74 22.93
CA ALA A 70 15.70 18.48 21.67
C ALA A 70 16.69 19.66 21.75
N ASP A 71 17.04 20.12 22.95
CA ASP A 71 17.86 21.31 23.20
C ASP A 71 19.33 20.99 23.54
N SER A 72 19.75 19.74 23.38
CA SER A 72 21.15 19.32 23.54
C SER A 72 21.70 18.80 22.21
N ARG A 73 21.83 19.69 21.22
CA ARG A 73 22.56 19.43 19.98
C ARG A 73 23.17 20.71 19.42
#